data_AF-A0A1Y0V0F1-F1
#
_entry.id   AF-A0A1Y0V0F1-F1
#
_cell.length_a   1.000
_cell.length_b   1.000
_cell.length_c   1.000
_cell.angle_alpha   90.00
_cell.angle_beta   90.00
_cell.angle_gamma   90.00
#
_symmetry.space_group_name_H-M   'P 1'
#
loop_
_entity.id
_entity.type
_entity.pdbx_description
1 polymer ?
#
loop_
_entity_poly.entity_id
_entity_poly.type
_entity_poly.pdbx_seq_one_letter_code
_entity_poly.pdbx_strand_id
1 'polypeptide(L)'
;MTTRALRRWFVVHKWTSLVCTLFLLIVCITGLPLLFSEQIWDTFVGDDDPPYEVLPPGTPNASLDLIVEKARALYPSQIITNVNPDDDEPAVLVSMAPS
;
A
#
# COMPACT_ATOMS: atom_id res chain seq x y z
N MET A 1 -7.31 -16.55 -52.16
CA MET A 1 -7.98 -17.14 -50.98
C MET A 1 -9.41 -17.49 -51.34
N THR A 2 -9.90 -18.68 -51.02
CA THR A 2 -11.32 -19.05 -51.25
C THR A 2 -12.20 -18.47 -50.14
N THR A 3 -13.47 -18.18 -50.44
CA THR A 3 -14.45 -17.63 -49.48
C THR A 3 -14.58 -18.49 -48.21
N ARG A 4 -14.41 -19.81 -48.32
CA ARG A 4 -14.39 -20.74 -47.19
C ARG A 4 -13.18 -20.53 -46.26
N ALA A 5 -12.00 -20.28 -46.83
CA ALA A 5 -10.79 -20.01 -46.04
C ALA A 5 -10.90 -18.68 -45.28
N LEU A 6 -11.46 -17.65 -45.93
CA LEU A 6 -11.70 -16.35 -45.31
C LEU A 6 -12.67 -16.46 -44.12
N ARG A 7 -13.78 -17.19 -44.28
CA ARG A 7 -14.76 -17.39 -43.20
C ARG A 7 -14.16 -18.11 -41.98
N ARG A 8 -13.30 -19.11 -42.20
CA ARG A 8 -12.61 -19.83 -41.11
C ARG A 8 -11.64 -18.93 -40.36
N TRP A 9 -10.85 -18.13 -41.09
CA TRP A 9 -9.93 -17.16 -40.49
C TRP A 9 -10.66 -16.11 -39.66
N PHE A 10 -11.79 -15.60 -40.15
CA PHE A 10 -12.62 -14.66 -39.38
C PHE A 10 -13.11 -15.26 -38.06
N VAL A 11 -13.57 -16.52 -38.07
CA VAL A 11 -14.03 -17.19 -36.86
C VAL A 11 -12.87 -17.35 -35.88
N VAL A 12 -11.72 -17.86 -36.32
CA VAL A 12 -10.53 -18.04 -35.47
C VAL A 12 -10.11 -16.70 -34.87
N HIS A 13 -9.89 -15.68 -35.70
CA HIS A 13 -9.46 -14.35 -35.25
C HIS A 13 -10.43 -13.75 -34.24
N LYS A 14 -11.74 -13.82 -34.49
CA LYS A 14 -12.76 -13.31 -33.58
C LYS A 14 -12.67 -13.97 -32.19
N TRP A 15 -12.57 -15.30 -32.14
CA TRP A 15 -12.57 -16.02 -30.87
C TRP A 15 -11.23 -15.88 -30.13
N THR A 16 -10.10 -15.89 -30.84
CA THR A 16 -8.78 -15.68 -30.20
C THR A 16 -8.66 -14.26 -29.64
N SER A 17 -9.11 -13.25 -30.40
CA SER A 17 -9.10 -11.86 -29.94
C SER A 17 -10.04 -11.67 -28.76
N LEU A 18 -11.24 -12.27 -28.78
CA LEU A 18 -12.18 -12.20 -27.66
C LEU A 18 -11.58 -12.77 -26.37
N VAL A 19 -10.95 -13.94 -26.46
CA VAL A 19 -10.30 -14.58 -25.31
C VAL A 19 -9.14 -13.72 -24.79
N CYS A 20 -8.29 -13.19 -25.68
CA CYS A 20 -7.20 -12.29 -25.31
C CYS A 20 -7.71 -11.03 -24.58
N THR A 21 -8.72 -10.35 -25.14
CA THR A 21 -9.32 -9.16 -24.53
C THR A 21 -9.92 -9.47 -23.16
N LEU A 22 -10.55 -10.63 -22.98
CA LEU A 22 -11.08 -11.03 -21.67
C LEU A 22 -9.96 -11.18 -20.63
N PHE A 23 -8.85 -11.83 -20.98
CA PHE A 23 -7.70 -11.94 -20.08
C PHE A 23 -7.10 -10.58 -19.76
N LEU A 24 -6.92 -9.71 -20.76
CA LEU A 24 -6.46 -8.34 -20.53
C LEU A 24 -7.40 -7.57 -19.62
N LEU A 25 -8.71 -7.71 -19.82
CA LEU A 25 -9.72 -7.06 -18.98
C LEU A 25 -9.62 -7.53 -17.52
N ILE A 26 -9.49 -8.84 -17.29
CA ILE A 26 -9.30 -9.39 -15.94
C ILE A 26 -8.04 -8.80 -15.31
N VAL A 27 -6.90 -8.84 -16.03
CA VAL A 27 -5.64 -8.28 -15.52
C VAL A 27 -5.75 -6.79 -15.20
N CYS A 28 -6.45 -6.01 -16.04
CA CYS A 28 -6.68 -4.59 -15.78
C CYS A 28 -7.55 -4.37 -14.55
N ILE A 29 -8.64 -5.14 -14.39
CA ILE A 29 -9.55 -5.01 -13.25
C ILE A 29 -8.90 -5.48 -11.95
N THR A 30 -8.00 -6.46 -12.00
CA THR A 30 -7.26 -6.89 -10.79
C THR A 30 -6.04 -6.03 -10.52
N GLY A 31 -5.38 -5.51 -11.56
CA GLY A 31 -4.15 -4.73 -11.44
C GLY A 31 -4.39 -3.28 -11.03
N LEU A 32 -5.47 -2.65 -11.52
CA LEU A 32 -5.79 -1.27 -11.19
C LEU A 32 -6.02 -1.06 -9.67
N PRO A 33 -6.81 -1.91 -8.98
CA PRO A 33 -6.95 -1.81 -7.53
C PRO A 33 -5.67 -2.09 -6.76
N LEU A 34 -4.81 -2.99 -7.26
CA LEU A 34 -3.52 -3.27 -6.62
C LEU A 34 -2.55 -2.09 -6.73
N LEU A 35 -2.59 -1.35 -7.84
CA LEU A 35 -1.74 -0.17 -8.04
C LEU A 35 -2.15 0.99 -7.11
N PHE A 36 -3.44 1.12 -6.83
CA PHE A 36 -4.00 2.20 -6.02
C PHE A 36 -4.53 1.70 -4.66
N SER A 37 -3.94 0.62 -4.12
CA SER A 37 -4.51 -0.03 -2.94
C SER A 37 -4.58 0.92 -1.75
N GLU A 38 -3.50 1.65 -1.47
CA GLU A 38 -3.43 2.62 -0.38
C GLU A 38 -4.53 3.69 -0.51
N GLN A 39 -4.63 4.33 -1.68
CA GLN A 39 -5.65 5.37 -1.89
C GLN A 39 -7.08 4.82 -1.78
N ILE A 40 -7.30 3.56 -2.17
CA ILE A 40 -8.60 2.90 -2.00
C ILE A 40 -8.88 2.66 -0.52
N TRP A 41 -7.91 2.16 0.26
CA TRP A 41 -8.08 1.96 1.71
C TRP A 41 -8.37 3.29 2.42
N ASP A 42 -7.57 4.33 2.17
CA ASP A 42 -7.75 5.66 2.76
C ASP A 42 -9.12 6.25 2.45
N THR A 43 -9.59 6.10 1.20
CA THR A 43 -10.83 6.74 0.74
C THR A 43 -12.08 5.96 1.13
N PHE A 44 -12.05 4.63 1.05
CA PHE A 44 -13.26 3.80 1.14
C PHE A 44 -13.40 3.05 2.46
N VAL A 45 -12.29 2.75 3.13
CA VAL A 45 -12.30 2.02 4.40
C VAL A 45 -12.04 2.97 5.57
N GLY A 46 -11.22 4.00 5.34
CA GLY A 46 -10.77 4.91 6.37
C GLY A 46 -9.63 4.28 7.16
N ASP A 47 -8.69 5.13 7.59
CA ASP A 47 -7.62 4.69 8.48
C ASP A 47 -8.21 4.32 9.84
N ASP A 48 -7.82 3.15 10.35
CA ASP A 48 -8.08 2.77 11.75
C ASP A 48 -7.17 3.55 12.71
N ASP A 49 -6.12 4.20 12.19
CA ASP A 49 -5.20 4.99 12.99
C ASP A 49 -5.83 6.34 13.41
N PRO A 50 -5.67 6.73 14.68
CA PRO A 50 -6.17 8.01 15.14
C PRO A 50 -5.45 9.14 14.39
N PRO A 51 -6.17 10.16 13.91
CA PRO A 51 -5.55 11.27 13.19
C PRO A 51 -4.50 11.95 14.05
N TYR A 52 -3.37 12.30 13.44
CA TYR A 52 -2.30 13.05 14.08
C TYR A 52 -2.82 14.38 14.65
N GLU A 53 -2.40 14.72 15.87
CA GLU A 53 -2.72 16.02 16.45
C GLU A 53 -2.02 17.15 15.66
N VAL A 54 -2.80 18.17 15.30
CA VAL A 54 -2.27 19.36 14.63
C VAL A 54 -1.58 20.24 15.67
N LEU A 55 -0.25 20.28 15.63
CA LEU A 55 0.56 21.11 16.50
C LEU A 55 0.63 22.56 16.00
N PRO A 56 0.82 23.56 16.90
CA PRO A 56 1.05 24.94 16.50
C PRO A 56 2.24 25.09 15.54
N PRO A 57 2.22 26.08 14.63
CA PRO A 57 3.34 26.35 13.72
C PRO A 57 4.64 26.61 14.50
N GLY A 58 5.73 25.99 14.07
CA GLY A 58 7.05 26.16 14.68
C GLY A 58 7.30 25.28 15.91
N THR A 59 6.42 24.32 16.21
CA THR A 59 6.72 23.29 17.21
C THR A 59 7.93 22.47 16.76
N PRO A 60 9.01 22.39 17.56
CA PRO A 60 10.18 21.60 17.19
C PRO A 60 9.85 20.10 17.22
N ASN A 61 10.54 19.34 16.37
CA ASN A 61 10.46 17.88 16.41
C ASN A 61 10.87 17.35 17.79
N ALA A 62 10.20 16.29 18.24
CA ALA A 62 10.56 15.61 19.47
C ALA A 62 11.99 15.04 19.37
N SER A 63 12.74 15.09 20.46
CA SER A 63 14.05 14.45 20.54
C SER A 63 13.90 12.93 20.46
N LEU A 64 14.70 12.28 19.62
CA LEU A 64 14.73 10.81 19.55
C LEU A 64 15.11 10.18 20.89
N ASP A 65 16.00 10.82 21.67
CA ASP A 65 16.37 10.35 22.99
C ASP A 65 15.17 10.31 23.95
N LEU A 66 14.31 11.33 23.88
CA LEU A 66 13.10 11.40 24.69
C LEU A 66 12.11 10.29 24.28
N ILE A 67 11.99 10.02 22.99
CA ILE A 67 11.13 8.94 22.45
C ILE A 67 11.63 7.58 22.97
N VAL A 68 12.94 7.34 22.89
CA VAL A 68 13.61 6.12 23.39
C VAL A 68 13.39 5.96 24.89
N GLU A 69 13.55 7.02 25.68
CA GLU A 69 13.34 7.00 27.12
C GLU A 69 11.90 6.60 27.46
N LYS A 70 10.92 7.22 26.79
CA LYS A 70 9.50 6.90 26.98
C LYS A 70 9.17 5.46 26.59
N ALA A 71 9.70 4.97 25.47
CA ALA A 71 9.50 3.60 25.04
C ALA A 71 10.01 2.58 26.08
N ARG A 72 11.18 2.83 26.67
CA ARG A 72 11.72 1.99 27.76
C ARG A 72 10.89 2.05 29.03
N ALA A 73 10.37 3.22 29.38
CA ALA A 73 9.51 3.38 30.55
C ALA A 73 8.17 2.65 30.40
N LEU A 74 7.61 2.64 29.18
CA LEU A 74 6.35 1.96 28.87
C LEU A 74 6.51 0.44 28.76
N TYR A 75 7.63 -0.04 28.21
CA TYR A 75 7.91 -1.46 27.97
C TYR A 75 9.22 -1.90 28.62
N PRO A 76 9.29 -1.95 29.97
CA PRO A 76 10.55 -2.16 30.69
C PRO A 76 11.15 -3.57 30.51
N SER A 77 10.34 -4.55 30.11
CA SER A 77 10.79 -5.93 29.85
C SER A 77 11.25 -6.16 28.40
N GLN A 78 11.29 -5.10 27.58
CA GLN A 78 11.66 -5.20 26.18
C GLN A 78 12.90 -4.34 25.89
N ILE A 79 13.68 -4.79 24.92
CA ILE A 79 14.83 -4.06 24.37
C ILE A 79 14.43 -3.37 23.08
N ILE A 80 14.90 -2.14 22.89
CA ILE A 80 14.79 -1.43 21.61
C ILE A 80 15.70 -2.11 20.60
N THR A 81 15.14 -2.53 19.48
CA THR A 81 15.87 -3.11 18.36
C THR A 81 16.11 -2.11 17.25
N ASN A 82 15.16 -1.19 17.03
CA ASN A 82 15.23 -0.19 15.98
C ASN A 82 14.46 1.09 16.34
N VAL A 83 14.93 2.23 15.84
CA VAL A 83 14.23 3.53 15.89
C VAL A 83 14.27 4.10 14.48
N ASN A 84 13.12 4.26 13.86
CA ASN A 84 13.00 4.70 12.47
C ASN A 84 12.02 5.88 12.36
N PRO A 85 12.51 7.11 12.18
CA PRO A 85 11.67 8.22 11.76
C PRO A 85 11.06 7.92 10.39
N ASP A 86 9.77 8.15 10.23
CA ASP A 86 9.10 8.00 8.94
C ASP A 86 9.34 9.24 8.07
N ASP A 87 9.58 9.04 6.78
CA ASP A 87 9.81 10.12 5.81
C ASP A 87 8.49 10.67 5.24
N ASP A 88 7.43 9.86 5.24
CA ASP A 88 6.13 10.17 4.68
C ASP A 88 5.13 10.59 5.76
N GLU A 89 5.32 10.15 7.01
CA GLU A 89 4.45 10.43 8.15
C GLU A 89 5.16 11.19 9.29
N PRO A 90 4.45 12.05 10.07
CA PRO A 90 5.01 12.75 11.23
C PRO A 90 5.18 11.83 12.46
N ALA A 91 5.70 10.63 12.26
CA ALA A 91 5.82 9.58 13.26
C ALA A 91 7.24 9.01 13.37
N VAL A 92 7.54 8.37 14.50
CA VAL A 92 8.79 7.63 14.70
C VAL A 92 8.43 6.23 15.19
N LEU A 93 8.75 5.23 14.37
CA LEU A 93 8.53 3.82 14.70
C LEU A 93 9.65 3.32 15.62
N VAL A 94 9.28 2.90 16.83
CA VAL A 94 10.20 2.24 17.78
C VAL A 94 9.88 0.75 17.83
N SER A 95 10.79 -0.07 17.34
CA SER A 95 10.66 -1.53 17.41
C SER A 95 11.27 -2.07 18.70
N MET A 96 10.52 -2.92 19.38
CA MET A 96 10.87 -3.51 20.67
C MET A 96 10.74 -5.03 20.60
N ALA A 97 11.59 -5.76 21.34
CA ALA A 97 11.53 -7.22 21.45
C ALA A 97 11.84 -7.68 22.89
N PRO A 98 11.35 -8.85 23.32
CA PRO A 98 11.79 -9.45 24.58
C PRO A 98 13.31 -9.64 24.63
N SER A 99 13.91 -9.41 25.79
CA SER A 99 15.34 -9.63 26.05
C SER A 99 15.70 -11.11 26.09
#